data_AF-A0A370TLM1-F1
#
_entry.id   AF-A0A370TLM1-F1
#
_cell.length_a   1.000
_cell.length_b   1.000
_cell.length_c   1.000
_cell.angle_alpha   90.00
_cell.angle_beta   90.00
_cell.angle_gamma   90.00
#
_symmetry.space_group_name_H-M   'P 1'
#
loop_
_entity.id
_entity.type
_entity.pdbx_description
1 polymer ?
#
loop_
_entity_poly.entity_id
_entity_poly.type
_entity_poly.pdbx_seq_one_letter_code
_entity_poly.pdbx_strand_id
1 'polypeptide(L)'
;MSYIKNFWSLSEALNDPKNDPDEPDILDPNVREERLEYIYGQMAGYLLQLSQPQPRLSCIGSIVPTDHGSFSVAGRPISVNMNAMIRLANIPPAVLPPKDKTYKTADDWYIALAEMHMAQLVFQHNDLISTPDDCRNKYVARQLFLGLAKKGLLSTFGFADDNWSTQSTNQGSKLSPAPGELDSFRLWCDDLRAGNVLLNEDDSIAAVVDSEFTYAGPTQFTLDPPWWLLLDQPERWPNGMDKWREAYDSRLKTWLRAMEKVEEKVGVGAASPRLSTYMRESWETGRFWLNYAARKSWAFDSIYWKYLDERFFGNRGSVQNHELWKARLGLLTDNERAAMGPLWRER
;
A
#
# COMPACT_ATOMS: atom_id res chain seq x y z
N MET A 1 23.09 -21.57 -3.35
CA MET A 1 22.52 -21.10 -2.08
C MET A 1 22.82 -22.14 -1.02
N SER A 2 23.33 -21.72 0.15
CA SER A 2 23.47 -22.59 1.32
C SER A 2 22.10 -22.83 1.95
N TYR A 3 21.83 -24.05 2.40
CA TYR A 3 20.63 -24.35 3.17
C TYR A 3 20.60 -23.55 4.47
N ILE A 4 19.48 -22.88 4.75
CA ILE A 4 19.24 -22.15 6.00
C ILE A 4 18.26 -22.98 6.82
N LYS A 5 18.69 -23.49 7.97
CA LYS A 5 17.84 -24.24 8.90
C LYS A 5 16.70 -23.32 9.38
N ASN A 6 15.46 -23.71 9.07
CA ASN A 6 14.23 -23.05 9.47
C ASN A 6 13.18 -24.10 9.85
N PHE A 7 12.12 -23.69 10.54
CA PHE A 7 11.07 -24.58 11.05
C PHE A 7 9.68 -24.24 10.55
N TRP A 8 9.38 -22.94 10.48
CA TRP A 8 8.08 -22.42 10.06
C TRP A 8 8.28 -21.05 9.43
N SER A 9 7.35 -20.66 8.57
CA SER A 9 7.16 -19.27 8.20
C SER A 9 6.54 -18.48 9.37
N LEU A 10 6.69 -17.16 9.34
CA LEU A 10 6.10 -16.28 10.34
C LEU A 10 4.57 -16.34 10.33
N SER A 11 3.94 -16.57 9.17
CA SER A 11 2.48 -16.71 9.11
C SER A 11 2.03 -18.01 9.78
N GLU A 12 2.67 -19.15 9.48
CA GLU A 12 2.38 -20.43 10.13
C GLU A 12 2.57 -20.37 11.66
N ALA A 13 3.64 -19.70 12.11
CA ALA A 13 3.94 -19.56 13.53
C ALA A 13 2.91 -18.73 14.31
N LEU A 14 2.18 -17.85 13.62
CA LEU A 14 1.24 -16.89 14.19
C LEU A 14 -0.22 -17.18 13.82
N ASN A 15 -0.49 -18.20 12.99
CA ASN A 15 -1.82 -18.56 12.54
C ASN A 15 -2.71 -19.00 13.72
N ASP A 16 -4.00 -18.69 13.66
CA ASP A 16 -4.99 -19.19 14.62
C ASP A 16 -5.01 -20.73 14.56
N PRO A 17 -4.73 -21.44 15.67
CA PRO A 17 -4.78 -22.90 15.70
C PRO A 17 -6.16 -23.49 15.36
N LYS A 18 -7.22 -22.67 15.39
CA LYS A 18 -8.59 -23.04 15.01
C LYS A 18 -8.91 -22.71 13.55
N ASN A 19 -8.00 -22.06 12.83
CA ASN A 19 -8.21 -21.74 11.44
C ASN A 19 -8.25 -23.03 10.61
N ASP A 20 -9.06 -23.02 9.55
CA ASP A 20 -9.08 -24.13 8.60
C ASP A 20 -7.75 -24.15 7.83
N PRO A 21 -7.02 -25.28 7.74
CA PRO A 21 -5.80 -25.38 6.95
C PRO A 21 -5.96 -25.03 5.45
N ASP A 22 -7.17 -25.11 4.92
CA ASP A 22 -7.48 -24.75 3.53
C ASP A 22 -7.80 -23.24 3.36
N GLU A 23 -7.93 -22.50 4.45
CA GLU A 23 -8.17 -21.05 4.45
C GLU A 23 -6.85 -20.26 4.60
N PRO A 24 -6.80 -18.99 4.16
CA PRO A 24 -5.64 -18.13 4.39
C PRO A 24 -5.31 -17.99 5.88
N ASP A 25 -4.02 -17.92 6.22
CA ASP A 25 -3.57 -17.68 7.60
C ASP A 25 -4.18 -16.40 8.18
N ILE A 26 -4.68 -16.48 9.41
CA ILE A 26 -5.22 -15.36 10.18
C ILE A 26 -4.51 -15.32 11.53
N LEU A 27 -4.11 -14.13 11.99
CA LEU A 27 -3.43 -14.00 13.27
C LEU A 27 -4.27 -14.58 14.43
N ASP A 28 -3.67 -15.48 15.23
CA ASP A 28 -4.27 -16.01 16.45
C ASP A 28 -4.73 -14.85 17.37
N PRO A 29 -6.04 -14.69 17.64
CA PRO A 29 -6.53 -13.64 18.51
C PRO A 29 -5.98 -13.77 19.95
N ASN A 30 -5.59 -14.98 20.36
CA ASN A 30 -5.08 -15.30 21.69
C ASN A 30 -3.56 -15.40 21.76
N VAL A 31 -2.84 -15.02 20.69
CA VAL A 31 -1.38 -14.99 20.71
C VAL A 31 -0.89 -14.16 21.91
N ARG A 32 0.04 -14.72 22.68
CA ARG A 32 0.62 -14.02 23.83
C ARG A 32 1.28 -12.73 23.35
N GLU A 33 0.94 -11.62 23.99
CA GLU A 33 1.41 -10.29 23.58
C GLU A 33 2.94 -10.19 23.64
N GLU A 34 3.60 -10.86 24.60
CA GLU A 34 5.07 -10.86 24.68
C GLU A 34 5.71 -11.59 23.50
N ARG A 35 5.11 -12.70 23.03
CA ARG A 35 5.59 -13.45 21.87
C ARG A 35 5.42 -12.60 20.60
N LEU A 36 4.24 -12.00 20.43
CA LEU A 36 3.95 -11.15 19.29
C LEU A 36 4.89 -9.94 19.23
N GLU A 37 5.11 -9.28 20.37
CA GLU A 37 5.99 -8.12 20.46
C GLU A 37 7.47 -8.48 20.22
N TYR A 38 7.92 -9.67 20.67
CA TYR A 38 9.26 -10.17 20.39
C TYR A 38 9.49 -10.35 18.88
N ILE A 39 8.57 -11.01 18.19
CA ILE A 39 8.66 -11.25 16.75
C ILE A 39 8.53 -9.95 15.96
N TYR A 40 7.57 -9.08 16.33
CA TYR A 40 7.44 -7.75 15.74
C TYR A 40 8.68 -6.90 15.94
N GLY A 41 9.36 -6.99 17.09
CA GLY A 41 10.62 -6.28 17.33
C GLY A 41 11.72 -6.69 16.35
N GLN A 42 11.81 -7.97 15.99
CA GLN A 42 12.77 -8.43 14.99
C GLN A 42 12.43 -7.86 13.59
N MET A 43 11.16 -7.97 13.17
CA MET A 43 10.71 -7.40 11.88
C MET A 43 10.85 -5.87 11.82
N ALA A 44 10.56 -5.18 12.93
CA ALA A 44 10.77 -3.74 13.05
C ALA A 44 12.25 -3.36 12.85
N GLY A 45 13.18 -4.17 13.37
CA GLY A 45 14.62 -4.02 13.11
C GLY A 45 14.98 -4.09 11.62
N TYR A 46 14.39 -5.03 10.87
CA TYR A 46 14.60 -5.13 9.42
C TYR A 46 13.97 -3.95 8.67
N LEU A 47 12.72 -3.60 8.99
CA LEU A 47 12.04 -2.49 8.32
C LEU A 47 12.70 -1.14 8.61
N LEU A 48 13.20 -0.92 9.83
CA LEU A 48 13.96 0.27 10.18
C LEU A 48 15.27 0.38 9.39
N GLN A 49 15.93 -0.74 9.09
CA GLN A 49 17.11 -0.75 8.23
C GLN A 49 16.75 -0.42 6.78
N LEU A 50 15.66 -1.00 6.26
CA LEU A 50 15.18 -0.74 4.90
C LEU A 50 14.68 0.70 4.71
N SER A 51 14.17 1.33 5.77
CA SER A 51 13.69 2.72 5.75
C SER A 51 14.82 3.75 5.82
N GLN A 52 16.08 3.35 6.05
CA GLN A 52 17.20 4.30 6.03
C GLN A 52 17.44 4.84 4.62
N PRO A 53 17.91 6.09 4.47
CA PRO A 53 18.26 6.65 3.17
C PRO A 53 19.28 5.79 2.42
N GLN A 54 19.05 5.59 1.12
CA GLN A 54 19.92 4.79 0.26
C GLN A 54 20.41 5.65 -0.91
N PRO A 55 21.62 6.25 -0.82
CA PRO A 55 22.11 7.22 -1.80
C PRO A 55 22.17 6.73 -3.26
N ARG A 56 22.16 5.42 -3.49
CA ARG A 56 22.19 4.82 -4.84
C ARG A 56 20.81 4.70 -5.50
N LEU A 57 19.72 4.89 -4.76
CA LEU A 57 18.36 4.86 -5.28
C LEU A 57 17.90 6.28 -5.63
N SER A 58 18.32 6.77 -6.80
CA SER A 58 18.06 8.14 -7.28
C SER A 58 16.80 8.29 -8.14
N CYS A 59 16.11 7.19 -8.44
CA CYS A 59 14.81 7.17 -9.10
C CYS A 59 14.02 5.92 -8.68
N ILE A 60 12.72 5.93 -8.95
CA ILE A 60 11.85 4.77 -8.78
C ILE A 60 12.00 3.86 -10.00
N GLY A 61 12.20 2.58 -9.75
CA GLY A 61 12.42 1.58 -10.80
C GLY A 61 12.99 0.27 -10.28
N SER A 62 13.08 -0.71 -11.18
CA SER A 62 13.75 -1.98 -10.92
C SER A 62 15.26 -1.80 -10.79
N ILE A 63 15.81 -2.55 -9.83
CA ILE A 63 17.24 -2.60 -9.56
C ILE A 63 17.87 -3.57 -10.55
N VAL A 64 18.89 -3.10 -11.27
CA VAL A 64 19.64 -3.90 -12.22
C VAL A 64 21.10 -4.01 -11.77
N PRO A 65 21.72 -5.19 -11.90
CA PRO A 65 23.15 -5.33 -11.63
C PRO A 65 23.94 -4.49 -12.64
N THR A 66 25.03 -3.90 -12.17
CA THR A 66 26.04 -3.25 -13.00
C THR A 66 27.38 -3.98 -12.84
N ASP A 67 28.37 -3.57 -13.62
CA ASP A 67 29.71 -4.15 -13.53
C ASP A 67 30.28 -4.06 -12.10
N HIS A 68 31.15 -5.01 -11.75
CA HIS A 68 31.85 -5.07 -10.47
C HIS A 68 30.97 -5.24 -9.22
N GLY A 69 29.79 -5.86 -9.34
CA GLY A 69 28.93 -6.17 -8.19
C GLY A 69 28.20 -4.96 -7.61
N SER A 70 28.09 -3.88 -8.39
CA SER A 70 27.27 -2.72 -8.07
C SER A 70 25.86 -2.88 -8.67
N PHE A 71 25.00 -1.90 -8.45
CA PHE A 71 23.64 -1.86 -8.99
C PHE A 71 23.26 -0.45 -9.41
N SER A 72 22.27 -0.35 -10.30
CA SER A 72 21.62 0.90 -10.68
C SER A 72 20.10 0.70 -10.79
N VAL A 73 19.35 1.79 -10.94
CA VAL A 73 17.91 1.77 -11.19
C VAL A 73 17.68 2.15 -12.65
N ALA A 74 17.24 1.20 -13.49
CA ALA A 74 17.22 1.38 -14.94
C ALA A 74 16.00 0.77 -15.66
N GLY A 75 15.09 0.12 -14.94
CA GLY A 75 13.87 -0.44 -15.53
C GLY A 75 12.62 0.01 -14.78
N ARG A 76 11.45 -0.23 -15.38
CA ARG A 76 10.17 -0.02 -14.67
C ARG A 76 10.09 -0.92 -13.44
N PRO A 77 9.45 -0.47 -12.36
CA PRO A 77 9.09 -1.36 -11.27
C PRO A 77 8.36 -2.61 -11.79
N ILE A 78 8.67 -3.77 -11.23
CA ILE A 78 7.91 -5.01 -11.43
C ILE A 78 7.09 -5.22 -10.16
N SER A 79 5.86 -4.70 -10.15
CA SER A 79 4.96 -4.80 -9.00
C SER A 79 4.09 -6.06 -9.06
N VAL A 80 3.62 -6.53 -7.91
CA VAL A 80 2.64 -7.62 -7.81
C VAL A 80 1.37 -7.27 -8.61
N ASN A 81 0.96 -5.99 -8.58
CA ASN A 81 -0.21 -5.51 -9.31
C ASN A 81 -0.04 -5.61 -10.83
N MET A 82 1.13 -5.25 -11.37
CA MET A 82 1.42 -5.43 -12.80
C MET A 82 1.37 -6.90 -13.20
N ASN A 83 1.92 -7.79 -12.38
CA ASN A 83 1.86 -9.23 -12.62
C ASN A 83 0.41 -9.74 -12.61
N ALA A 84 -0.38 -9.34 -11.61
CA ALA A 84 -1.80 -9.67 -11.52
C ALA A 84 -2.61 -9.12 -12.71
N MET A 85 -2.33 -7.90 -13.15
CA MET A 85 -2.97 -7.29 -14.34
C MET A 85 -2.73 -8.10 -15.62
N ILE A 86 -1.52 -8.62 -15.82
CA ILE A 86 -1.24 -9.49 -16.97
C ILE A 86 -1.94 -10.84 -16.80
N ARG A 87 -1.79 -11.48 -15.63
CA ARG A 87 -2.22 -12.86 -15.41
C ARG A 87 -3.72 -13.05 -15.22
N LEU A 88 -4.37 -12.10 -14.55
CA LEU A 88 -5.77 -12.23 -14.10
C LEU A 88 -6.72 -11.33 -14.90
N ALA A 89 -6.24 -10.19 -15.39
CA ALA A 89 -7.05 -9.23 -16.15
C ALA A 89 -6.77 -9.27 -17.67
N ASN A 90 -5.87 -10.15 -18.13
CA ASN A 90 -5.48 -10.28 -19.54
C ASN A 90 -5.07 -8.96 -20.20
N ILE A 91 -4.49 -8.04 -19.42
CA ILE A 91 -4.09 -6.72 -19.92
C ILE A 91 -2.86 -6.89 -20.81
N PRO A 92 -2.87 -6.36 -22.06
CA PRO A 92 -1.72 -6.46 -22.94
C PRO A 92 -0.48 -5.82 -22.28
N PRO A 93 0.69 -6.49 -22.29
CA PRO A 93 1.90 -5.95 -21.67
C PRO A 93 2.33 -4.57 -22.20
N ALA A 94 1.90 -4.20 -23.41
CA ALA A 94 2.13 -2.91 -24.04
C ALA A 94 1.35 -1.74 -23.42
N VAL A 95 0.32 -2.03 -22.61
CA VAL A 95 -0.48 -1.02 -21.87
C VAL A 95 0.21 -0.64 -20.55
N LEU A 96 1.04 -1.54 -19.99
CA LEU A 96 1.84 -1.24 -18.82
C LEU A 96 2.97 -0.24 -19.19
N PRO A 97 3.53 0.48 -18.19
CA PRO A 97 4.65 1.40 -18.43
C PRO A 97 5.78 0.75 -19.23
N PRO A 98 6.50 1.47 -20.12
CA PRO A 98 7.61 0.90 -20.89
C PRO A 98 8.68 0.23 -20.01
N LYS A 99 9.35 -0.81 -20.50
CA LYS A 99 10.29 -1.60 -19.70
C LYS A 99 11.48 -0.79 -19.16
N ASP A 100 11.90 0.22 -19.90
CA ASP A 100 12.99 1.16 -19.62
C ASP A 100 12.53 2.40 -18.83
N LYS A 101 11.23 2.51 -18.49
CA LYS A 101 10.68 3.66 -17.77
C LYS A 101 11.14 3.67 -16.32
N THR A 102 11.72 4.79 -15.87
CA THR A 102 11.91 5.10 -14.45
C THR A 102 11.15 6.37 -14.09
N TYR A 103 10.98 6.64 -12.80
CA TYR A 103 10.22 7.81 -12.31
C TYR A 103 11.08 8.64 -11.38
N LYS A 104 11.01 9.97 -11.50
CA LYS A 104 11.91 10.89 -10.78
C LYS A 104 11.31 11.41 -9.48
N THR A 105 9.99 11.31 -9.32
CA THR A 105 9.27 11.74 -8.12
C THR A 105 8.28 10.66 -7.68
N ALA A 106 7.78 10.77 -6.44
CA ALA A 106 6.68 9.94 -5.99
C ALA A 106 5.39 10.22 -6.79
N ASP A 107 5.15 11.47 -7.19
CA ASP A 107 3.98 11.86 -7.98
C ASP A 107 3.96 11.23 -9.36
N ASP A 108 5.11 11.19 -10.04
CA ASP A 108 5.27 10.48 -11.32
C ASP A 108 4.84 9.00 -11.20
N TRP A 109 5.15 8.37 -10.06
CA TRP A 109 4.76 6.99 -9.81
C TRP A 109 3.29 6.84 -9.43
N TYR A 110 2.73 7.75 -8.63
CA TYR A 110 1.28 7.77 -8.35
C TYR A 110 0.45 7.95 -9.62
N ILE A 111 0.91 8.76 -10.57
CA ILE A 111 0.27 8.90 -11.89
C ILE A 111 0.26 7.55 -12.60
N ALA A 112 1.40 6.86 -12.66
CA ALA A 112 1.48 5.54 -13.30
C ALA A 112 0.58 4.50 -12.63
N LEU A 113 0.50 4.50 -11.30
CA LEU A 113 -0.41 3.64 -10.53
C LEU A 113 -1.89 3.93 -10.88
N ALA A 114 -2.27 5.21 -10.92
CA ALA A 114 -3.62 5.63 -11.27
C ALA A 114 -4.00 5.30 -12.73
N GLU A 115 -3.06 5.47 -13.67
CA GLU A 115 -3.25 5.08 -15.07
C GLU A 115 -3.42 3.55 -15.22
N MET A 116 -2.69 2.75 -14.43
CA MET A 116 -2.88 1.31 -14.39
C MET A 116 -4.26 0.91 -13.83
N HIS A 117 -4.79 1.60 -12.83
CA HIS A 117 -6.16 1.38 -12.37
C HIS A 117 -7.18 1.67 -13.48
N MET A 118 -6.99 2.74 -14.25
CA MET A 118 -7.83 3.06 -15.41
C MET A 118 -7.72 1.98 -16.50
N ALA A 119 -6.51 1.50 -16.79
CA ALA A 119 -6.30 0.40 -17.73
C ALA A 119 -7.06 -0.87 -17.29
N GLN A 120 -7.01 -1.24 -16.01
CA GLN A 120 -7.76 -2.39 -15.52
C GLN A 120 -9.26 -2.24 -15.77
N LEU A 121 -9.84 -1.06 -15.50
CA LEU A 121 -11.26 -0.81 -15.76
C LEU A 121 -11.61 -0.97 -17.24
N VAL A 122 -10.75 -0.47 -18.14
CA VAL A 122 -10.98 -0.56 -19.60
C VAL A 122 -10.86 -1.99 -20.11
N PHE A 123 -9.85 -2.75 -19.67
CA PHE A 123 -9.56 -4.08 -20.23
C PHE A 123 -10.32 -5.22 -19.55
N GLN A 124 -10.65 -5.07 -18.26
CA GLN A 124 -11.37 -6.09 -17.48
C GLN A 124 -12.85 -5.74 -17.30
N HIS A 125 -13.41 -4.86 -18.14
CA HIS A 125 -14.75 -4.33 -17.95
C HIS A 125 -15.82 -5.42 -17.80
N ASN A 126 -15.69 -6.57 -18.49
CA ASN A 126 -16.69 -7.64 -18.46
C ASN A 126 -16.74 -8.41 -17.14
N ASP A 127 -15.59 -8.61 -16.48
CA ASP A 127 -15.51 -9.37 -15.23
C ASP A 127 -15.59 -8.45 -14.01
N LEU A 128 -15.28 -7.17 -14.19
CA LEU A 128 -15.19 -6.20 -13.11
C LEU A 128 -16.52 -5.47 -12.88
N ILE A 129 -17.38 -5.33 -13.89
CA ILE A 129 -18.61 -4.51 -13.82
C ILE A 129 -19.84 -5.39 -13.68
N SER A 130 -20.61 -5.16 -12.61
CA SER A 130 -21.88 -5.88 -12.39
C SER A 130 -23.12 -5.12 -12.88
N THR A 131 -23.10 -3.78 -12.83
CA THR A 131 -24.25 -2.92 -13.17
C THR A 131 -23.78 -1.59 -13.78
N PRO A 132 -24.66 -0.82 -14.44
CA PRO A 132 -24.32 0.51 -14.92
C PRO A 132 -23.80 1.42 -13.79
N ASP A 133 -24.39 1.38 -12.61
CA ASP A 133 -23.97 2.22 -11.49
C ASP A 133 -22.67 1.75 -10.84
N ASP A 134 -22.41 0.44 -10.83
CA ASP A 134 -21.09 -0.10 -10.47
C ASP A 134 -20.00 0.39 -11.43
N CYS A 135 -20.24 0.37 -12.75
CA CYS A 135 -19.32 0.95 -13.73
C CYS A 135 -19.02 2.43 -13.42
N ARG A 136 -20.05 3.22 -13.11
CA ARG A 136 -19.91 4.66 -12.83
C ARG A 136 -19.17 4.90 -11.51
N ASN A 137 -19.45 4.13 -10.46
CA ASN A 137 -18.69 4.13 -9.21
C ASN A 137 -17.20 3.88 -9.45
N LYS A 138 -16.88 2.83 -10.20
CA LYS A 138 -15.50 2.45 -10.51
C LYS A 138 -14.78 3.50 -11.35
N TYR A 139 -15.47 4.07 -12.34
CA TYR A 139 -14.92 5.10 -13.21
C TYR A 139 -14.65 6.40 -12.46
N VAL A 140 -15.66 6.92 -11.73
CA VAL A 140 -15.54 8.19 -11.01
C VAL A 140 -14.45 8.13 -9.96
N ALA A 141 -14.35 7.03 -9.19
CA ALA A 141 -13.27 6.86 -8.21
C ALA A 141 -11.88 6.94 -8.86
N ARG A 142 -11.66 6.21 -9.97
CA ARG A 142 -10.36 6.19 -10.66
C ARG A 142 -10.04 7.51 -11.35
N GLN A 143 -11.03 8.20 -11.93
CA GLN A 143 -10.80 9.52 -12.54
C GLN A 143 -10.42 10.58 -11.50
N LEU A 144 -11.12 10.61 -10.37
CA LEU A 144 -10.79 11.54 -9.29
C LEU A 144 -9.40 11.25 -8.72
N PHE A 145 -9.07 9.97 -8.52
CA PHE A 145 -7.76 9.55 -8.06
C PHE A 145 -6.65 9.94 -9.05
N LEU A 146 -6.86 9.71 -10.35
CA LEU A 146 -5.94 10.14 -11.41
C LEU A 146 -5.79 11.67 -11.47
N GLY A 147 -6.90 12.41 -11.29
CA GLY A 147 -6.90 13.86 -11.25
C GLY A 147 -6.10 14.41 -10.06
N LEU A 148 -6.20 13.79 -8.89
CA LEU A 148 -5.38 14.13 -7.72
C LEU A 148 -3.90 13.79 -7.94
N ALA A 149 -3.60 12.63 -8.53
CA ALA A 149 -2.24 12.22 -8.87
C ALA A 149 -1.58 13.21 -9.84
N LYS A 150 -2.27 13.60 -10.91
CA LYS A 150 -1.78 14.57 -11.91
C LYS A 150 -1.54 15.98 -11.34
N LYS A 151 -2.19 16.32 -10.23
CA LYS A 151 -1.99 17.59 -9.52
C LYS A 151 -0.87 17.52 -8.47
N GLY A 152 -0.21 16.37 -8.30
CA GLY A 152 0.84 16.18 -7.29
C GLY A 152 0.31 16.19 -5.85
N LEU A 153 -0.97 15.86 -5.65
CA LEU A 153 -1.63 16.00 -4.35
C LEU A 153 -1.57 14.72 -3.50
N LEU A 154 -1.34 13.56 -4.12
CA LEU A 154 -1.31 12.28 -3.42
C LEU A 154 -0.02 12.10 -2.60
N SER A 155 1.12 12.61 -3.06
CA SER A 155 2.40 12.45 -2.36
C SER A 155 2.48 13.18 -1.00
N THR A 156 1.65 14.21 -0.82
CA THR A 156 1.58 15.06 0.38
C THR A 156 0.36 14.80 1.26
N PHE A 157 -0.61 14.00 0.79
CA PHE A 157 -1.83 13.69 1.54
C PHE A 157 -1.53 13.17 2.95
N GLY A 158 -2.20 13.72 3.96
CA GLY A 158 -2.06 13.30 5.36
C GLY A 158 -0.67 13.53 5.99
N PHE A 159 0.20 14.32 5.36
CA PHE A 159 1.42 14.89 5.95
C PHE A 159 1.16 16.34 6.41
N ALA A 160 2.15 16.97 7.05
CA ALA A 160 2.08 18.40 7.39
C ALA A 160 1.84 19.31 6.19
N ASP A 161 2.25 18.86 5.01
CA ASP A 161 2.13 19.55 3.72
C ASP A 161 0.75 19.40 3.07
N ASP A 162 -0.14 18.56 3.62
CA ASP A 162 -1.51 18.42 3.13
C ASP A 162 -2.31 19.69 3.43
N ASN A 163 -2.55 20.47 2.38
CA ASN A 163 -3.30 21.73 2.44
C ASN A 163 -4.54 21.74 1.52
N TRP A 164 -4.89 20.58 0.97
CA TRP A 164 -5.91 20.45 -0.07
C TRP A 164 -7.03 19.50 0.31
N SER A 165 -6.76 18.48 1.14
CA SER A 165 -7.76 17.49 1.50
C SER A 165 -8.77 18.07 2.48
N THR A 166 -9.99 17.57 2.49
CA THR A 166 -11.01 18.02 3.45
C THR A 166 -10.62 17.69 4.89
N GLN A 167 -9.83 16.63 5.11
CA GLN A 167 -9.35 16.32 6.46
C GLN A 167 -8.28 17.29 6.95
N SER A 168 -7.49 17.92 6.07
CA SER A 168 -6.42 18.83 6.47
C SER A 168 -6.94 20.02 7.29
N THR A 169 -8.15 20.50 6.99
CA THR A 169 -8.77 21.65 7.69
C THR A 169 -9.12 21.37 9.15
N ASN A 170 -9.17 20.10 9.55
CA ASN A 170 -9.59 19.65 10.88
C ASN A 170 -8.45 18.99 11.67
N GLN A 171 -7.22 18.92 11.12
CA GLN A 171 -6.09 18.27 11.78
C GLN A 171 -5.39 19.24 12.76
N GLY A 172 -5.60 19.00 14.05
CA GLY A 172 -5.11 19.82 15.17
C GLY A 172 -3.74 19.43 15.73
N SER A 173 -2.88 18.75 14.98
CA SER A 173 -1.53 18.36 15.43
C SER A 173 -0.49 18.64 14.36
N LYS A 174 0.71 19.06 14.77
CA LYS A 174 1.87 19.26 13.90
C LYS A 174 2.34 17.88 13.38
N LEU A 175 1.75 17.41 12.29
CA LEU A 175 2.10 16.16 11.62
C LEU A 175 3.55 16.17 11.15
N SER A 176 4.08 14.99 10.83
CA SER A 176 5.39 14.87 10.21
C SER A 176 5.35 15.36 8.76
N PRO A 177 6.42 16.00 8.27
CA PRO A 177 6.50 16.52 6.90
C PRO A 177 6.50 15.38 5.87
N ALA A 178 6.06 15.67 4.65
CA ALA A 178 6.24 14.75 3.53
C ALA A 178 7.73 14.56 3.24
N PRO A 179 8.17 13.35 2.83
CA PRO A 179 9.52 13.16 2.31
C PRO A 179 9.78 14.11 1.15
N GLY A 180 10.94 14.76 1.12
CA GLY A 180 11.31 15.65 0.02
C GLY A 180 11.47 14.89 -1.29
N GLU A 181 11.28 15.55 -2.43
CA GLU A 181 11.48 14.93 -3.76
C GLU A 181 12.93 14.47 -3.99
N LEU A 182 13.88 15.05 -3.25
CA LEU A 182 15.30 14.69 -3.26
C LEU A 182 15.67 13.69 -2.15
N ASP A 183 14.73 13.33 -1.26
CA ASP A 183 14.97 12.23 -0.34
C ASP A 183 15.07 10.95 -1.15
N SER A 184 16.20 10.25 -1.03
CA SER A 184 16.49 9.03 -1.78
C SER A 184 15.30 8.06 -1.75
N PHE A 185 15.04 7.36 -2.84
CA PHE A 185 14.02 6.30 -2.84
C PHE A 185 14.42 5.16 -1.90
N ARG A 186 13.44 4.35 -1.49
CA ARG A 186 13.68 3.24 -0.56
C ARG A 186 13.48 1.91 -1.26
N LEU A 187 14.16 0.88 -0.76
CA LEU A 187 13.87 -0.48 -1.19
C LEU A 187 12.46 -0.84 -0.74
N TRP A 188 11.60 -1.21 -1.68
CA TRP A 188 10.23 -1.61 -1.44
C TRP A 188 9.97 -2.96 -2.07
N CYS A 189 9.30 -3.86 -1.35
CA CYS A 189 8.85 -5.14 -1.88
C CYS A 189 7.34 -5.26 -1.63
N ASP A 190 6.58 -5.40 -2.72
CA ASP A 190 5.12 -5.53 -2.63
C ASP A 190 4.67 -6.80 -1.90
N ASP A 191 5.47 -7.87 -1.97
CA ASP A 191 5.18 -9.16 -1.34
C ASP A 191 6.01 -9.42 -0.07
N LEU A 192 6.56 -8.38 0.58
CA LEU A 192 7.13 -8.54 1.91
C LEU A 192 6.00 -8.77 2.92
N ARG A 193 5.69 -10.04 3.19
CA ARG A 193 4.62 -10.51 4.10
C ARG A 193 5.11 -11.63 5.01
N ALA A 194 4.31 -11.95 6.03
CA ALA A 194 4.63 -12.95 7.03
C ALA A 194 4.97 -14.34 6.43
N GLY A 195 4.27 -14.79 5.39
CA GLY A 195 4.59 -16.06 4.72
C GLY A 195 6.00 -16.14 4.11
N ASN A 196 6.65 -14.99 3.86
CA ASN A 196 7.97 -14.90 3.25
C ASN A 196 9.10 -14.68 4.27
N VAL A 197 8.80 -14.78 5.57
CA VAL A 197 9.77 -14.66 6.66
C VAL A 197 9.90 -16.03 7.33
N LEU A 198 11.10 -16.61 7.31
CA LEU A 198 11.38 -17.92 7.90
C LEU A 198 11.91 -17.76 9.32
N LEU A 199 11.39 -18.55 10.26
CA LEU A 199 11.80 -18.58 11.66
C LEU A 199 12.56 -19.87 11.99
N ASN A 200 13.43 -19.79 13.00
CA ASN A 200 14.05 -20.95 13.64
C ASN A 200 13.20 -21.47 14.82
N GLU A 201 13.70 -22.48 15.53
CA GLU A 201 13.01 -23.11 16.68
C GLU A 201 12.68 -22.13 17.82
N ASP A 202 13.43 -21.03 17.93
CA ASP A 202 13.30 -20.02 18.98
C ASP A 202 12.47 -18.80 18.54
N ASP A 203 11.69 -18.91 17.47
CA ASP A 203 10.97 -17.80 16.82
C ASP A 203 11.88 -16.64 16.38
N SER A 204 13.17 -16.88 16.19
CA SER A 204 14.10 -15.90 15.63
C SER A 204 14.08 -15.94 14.11
N ILE A 205 14.14 -14.78 13.45
CA ILE A 205 14.15 -14.68 11.99
C ILE A 205 15.44 -15.31 11.45
N ALA A 206 15.29 -16.39 10.70
CA ALA A 206 16.37 -17.11 10.04
C ALA A 206 16.68 -16.57 8.64
N ALA A 207 15.63 -16.20 7.88
CA ALA A 207 15.77 -15.63 6.54
C ALA A 207 14.50 -14.88 6.12
N VAL A 208 14.66 -13.95 5.18
CA VAL A 208 13.57 -13.39 4.39
C VAL A 208 13.75 -13.86 2.96
N VAL A 209 12.69 -14.41 2.38
CA VAL A 209 12.70 -14.98 1.03
C VAL A 209 11.78 -14.20 0.10
N ASP A 210 11.70 -14.63 -1.16
CA ASP A 210 10.74 -14.14 -2.14
C ASP A 210 10.78 -12.63 -2.41
N SER A 211 11.97 -12.16 -2.82
CA SER A 211 12.22 -10.75 -3.16
C SER A 211 11.90 -10.39 -4.61
N GLU A 212 11.12 -11.20 -5.34
CA GLU A 212 10.93 -11.06 -6.79
C GLU A 212 10.20 -9.77 -7.21
N PHE A 213 9.38 -9.21 -6.32
CA PHE A 213 8.67 -7.94 -6.52
C PHE A 213 9.32 -6.75 -5.80
N THR A 214 10.65 -6.80 -5.64
CA THR A 214 11.43 -5.72 -5.02
C THR A 214 11.87 -4.68 -6.04
N TYR A 215 11.68 -3.40 -5.72
CA TYR A 215 12.11 -2.28 -6.54
C TYR A 215 12.45 -1.05 -5.69
N ALA A 216 13.09 -0.05 -6.28
CA ALA A 216 13.26 1.26 -5.66
C ALA A 216 11.92 2.00 -5.71
N GLY A 217 11.27 2.20 -4.56
CA GLY A 217 9.93 2.77 -4.43
C GLY A 217 9.90 4.13 -3.70
N PRO A 218 8.74 4.80 -3.71
CA PRO A 218 8.57 6.06 -3.01
C PRO A 218 8.73 5.86 -1.50
N THR A 219 9.40 6.80 -0.84
CA THR A 219 9.62 6.76 0.62
C THR A 219 8.30 6.66 1.38
N GLN A 220 7.24 7.27 0.87
CA GLN A 220 5.88 7.23 1.42
C GLN A 220 5.42 5.80 1.75
N PHE A 221 5.74 4.80 0.93
CA PHE A 221 5.31 3.42 1.18
C PHE A 221 6.00 2.83 2.41
N THR A 222 7.28 3.15 2.62
CA THR A 222 8.05 2.65 3.78
C THR A 222 7.62 3.27 5.10
N LEU A 223 6.89 4.39 5.06
CA LEU A 223 6.40 5.11 6.22
C LEU A 223 5.09 4.54 6.78
N ASP A 224 4.48 3.60 6.07
CA ASP A 224 3.26 2.93 6.50
C ASP A 224 3.54 1.74 7.42
N PRO A 225 2.63 1.43 8.37
CA PRO A 225 2.72 0.18 9.11
C PRO A 225 2.51 -1.02 8.17
N PRO A 226 3.03 -2.21 8.51
CA PRO A 226 2.92 -3.38 7.65
C PRO A 226 1.47 -3.82 7.46
N TRP A 227 0.99 -3.98 6.23
CA TRP A 227 -0.39 -4.39 5.97
C TRP A 227 -0.73 -5.80 6.48
N TRP A 228 0.27 -6.65 6.70
CA TRP A 228 0.13 -8.07 7.05
C TRP A 228 0.09 -8.37 8.55
N LEU A 229 -0.11 -7.38 9.44
CA LEU A 229 -0.19 -7.62 10.90
C LEU A 229 -1.30 -8.61 11.31
N LEU A 230 -2.31 -8.82 10.45
CA LEU A 230 -3.37 -9.82 10.66
C LEU A 230 -3.22 -11.08 9.80
N LEU A 231 -2.08 -11.22 9.11
CA LEU A 231 -1.72 -12.29 8.16
C LEU A 231 -2.54 -12.32 6.86
N ASP A 232 -3.77 -11.78 6.85
CA ASP A 232 -4.60 -11.63 5.66
C ASP A 232 -5.03 -10.17 5.35
N GLN A 233 -5.48 -9.98 4.12
CA GLN A 233 -5.78 -8.69 3.49
C GLN A 233 -7.16 -8.15 3.94
N PRO A 234 -7.33 -6.82 4.09
CA PRO A 234 -8.61 -6.21 4.49
C PRO A 234 -9.79 -6.63 3.62
N GLU A 235 -9.60 -6.70 2.31
CA GLU A 235 -10.66 -7.05 1.35
C GLU A 235 -11.08 -8.53 1.38
N ARG A 236 -10.29 -9.41 2.02
CA ARG A 236 -10.57 -10.84 2.17
C ARG A 236 -11.10 -11.23 3.54
N TRP A 237 -11.08 -10.28 4.48
CA TRP A 237 -11.45 -10.57 5.86
C TRP A 237 -12.90 -11.08 5.97
N PRO A 238 -13.16 -12.24 6.58
CA PRO A 238 -14.49 -12.88 6.58
C PRO A 238 -15.60 -12.00 7.14
N ASN A 239 -15.28 -11.16 8.13
CA ASN A 239 -16.23 -10.27 8.79
C ASN A 239 -16.22 -8.84 8.20
N GLY A 240 -15.58 -8.65 7.05
CA GLY A 240 -15.47 -7.38 6.34
C GLY A 240 -14.39 -6.43 6.87
N MET A 241 -14.09 -5.42 6.06
CA MET A 241 -12.98 -4.46 6.31
C MET A 241 -13.11 -3.67 7.62
N ASP A 242 -14.32 -3.43 8.14
CA ASP A 242 -14.48 -2.73 9.42
C ASP A 242 -13.98 -3.59 10.59
N LYS A 243 -14.30 -4.89 10.58
CA LYS A 243 -13.80 -5.83 11.57
C LYS A 243 -12.30 -6.08 11.43
N TRP A 244 -11.80 -6.11 10.19
CA TRP A 244 -10.36 -6.12 9.94
C TRP A 244 -9.69 -4.88 10.56
N ARG A 245 -10.25 -3.69 10.33
CA ARG A 245 -9.73 -2.42 10.84
C ARG A 245 -9.72 -2.37 12.37
N GLU A 246 -10.79 -2.84 13.02
CA GLU A 246 -10.87 -2.94 14.49
C GLU A 246 -9.76 -3.85 15.05
N ALA A 247 -9.58 -5.04 14.46
CA ALA A 247 -8.54 -5.98 14.87
C ALA A 247 -7.13 -5.42 14.59
N TYR A 248 -6.94 -4.77 13.45
CA TYR A 248 -5.67 -4.20 13.03
C TYR A 248 -5.25 -3.06 13.95
N ASP A 249 -6.18 -2.20 14.38
CA ASP A 249 -5.90 -1.10 15.32
C ASP A 249 -5.29 -1.59 16.64
N SER A 250 -5.79 -2.71 17.16
CA SER A 250 -5.25 -3.36 18.36
C SER A 250 -3.82 -3.86 18.13
N ARG A 251 -3.58 -4.57 17.01
CA ARG A 251 -2.25 -5.11 16.69
C ARG A 251 -1.23 -4.05 16.28
N LEU A 252 -1.68 -2.96 15.67
CA LEU A 252 -0.86 -1.80 15.37
C LEU A 252 -0.28 -1.18 16.64
N LYS A 253 -1.02 -1.13 17.75
CA LYS A 253 -0.48 -0.64 19.04
C LYS A 253 0.69 -1.51 19.51
N THR A 254 0.57 -2.83 19.37
CA THR A 254 1.66 -3.76 19.72
C THR A 254 2.86 -3.56 18.80
N TRP A 255 2.63 -3.45 17.49
CA TRP A 255 3.67 -3.17 16.49
C TRP A 255 4.42 -1.87 16.79
N LEU A 256 3.71 -0.78 17.07
CA LEU A 256 4.31 0.53 17.34
C LEU A 256 5.18 0.50 18.60
N ARG A 257 4.75 -0.17 19.67
CA ARG A 257 5.60 -0.36 20.87
C ARG A 257 6.88 -1.13 20.55
N ALA A 258 6.79 -2.18 19.72
CA ALA A 258 7.96 -2.94 19.29
C ALA A 258 8.93 -2.07 18.46
N MET A 259 8.40 -1.28 17.51
CA MET A 259 9.18 -0.36 16.70
C MET A 259 9.86 0.73 17.55
N GLU A 260 9.12 1.36 18.47
CA GLU A 260 9.66 2.38 19.39
C GLU A 260 10.83 1.83 20.22
N LYS A 261 10.72 0.61 20.75
CA LYS A 261 11.80 -0.08 21.46
C LYS A 261 13.03 -0.33 20.59
N VAL A 262 12.85 -0.62 19.30
CA VAL A 262 13.95 -0.81 18.35
C VAL A 262 14.63 0.51 18.04
N GLU A 263 13.86 1.56 17.77
CA GLU A 263 14.39 2.91 17.50
C GLU A 263 15.19 3.47 18.68
N GLU A 264 14.73 3.22 19.92
CA GLU A 264 15.45 3.57 21.14
C GLU A 264 16.79 2.85 21.27
N LYS A 265 16.84 1.55 20.97
CA LYS A 265 18.08 0.76 21.02
C LYS A 265 19.11 1.20 19.98
N VAL A 266 18.66 1.59 18.79
CA VAL A 266 19.53 2.06 17.69
C VAL A 266 19.98 3.51 17.93
N GLY A 267 19.37 4.21 18.89
CA GLY A 267 19.70 5.61 19.19
C GLY A 267 19.20 6.57 18.12
N VAL A 268 18.05 6.29 17.48
CA VAL A 268 17.41 7.21 16.53
C VAL A 268 17.14 8.53 17.27
N GLY A 269 17.94 9.55 16.94
CA GLY A 269 17.99 10.83 17.65
C GLY A 269 16.68 11.62 17.55
N ALA A 270 16.44 12.50 18.52
CA ALA A 270 15.22 13.32 18.61
C ALA A 270 15.03 14.37 17.48
N ALA A 271 15.99 14.50 16.57
CA ALA A 271 16.03 15.56 15.56
C ALA A 271 15.30 15.21 14.24
N SER A 272 14.92 13.95 14.01
CA SER A 272 14.15 13.51 12.84
C SER A 272 12.91 12.72 13.29
N PRO A 273 11.77 12.83 12.58
CA PRO A 273 10.59 12.08 12.97
C PRO A 273 10.86 10.58 12.89
N ARG A 274 10.47 9.87 13.94
CA ARG A 274 10.63 8.42 14.05
C ARG A 274 9.75 7.70 13.03
N LEU A 275 10.17 6.53 12.58
CA LEU A 275 9.37 5.67 11.71
C LEU A 275 8.07 5.26 12.41
N SER A 276 8.12 4.97 13.71
CA SER A 276 6.92 4.74 14.54
C SER A 276 5.94 5.91 14.50
N THR A 277 6.43 7.16 14.55
CA THR A 277 5.60 8.37 14.41
C THR A 277 4.92 8.43 13.04
N TYR A 278 5.68 8.23 11.97
CA TYR A 278 5.12 8.21 10.61
C TYR A 278 4.08 7.11 10.42
N MET A 279 4.32 5.90 10.95
CA MET A 279 3.40 4.77 10.87
C MET A 279 2.08 5.05 11.60
N ARG A 280 2.16 5.66 12.80
CA ARG A 280 1.00 6.07 13.59
C ARG A 280 0.17 7.10 12.85
N GLU A 281 0.81 8.18 12.42
CA GLU A 281 0.15 9.23 11.64
C GLU A 281 -0.45 8.68 10.34
N SER A 282 0.26 7.78 9.65
CA SER A 282 -0.21 7.17 8.40
C SER A 282 -1.55 6.45 8.57
N TRP A 283 -1.71 5.74 9.69
CA TRP A 283 -2.97 5.09 10.03
C TRP A 283 -4.10 6.08 10.34
N GLU A 284 -3.80 7.13 11.12
CA GLU A 284 -4.78 8.13 11.57
C GLU A 284 -5.28 9.03 10.42
N THR A 285 -4.35 9.49 9.58
CA THR A 285 -4.63 10.38 8.45
C THR A 285 -5.06 9.62 7.19
N GLY A 286 -4.95 8.29 7.17
CA GLY A 286 -5.38 7.45 6.06
C GLY A 286 -4.36 7.32 4.93
N ARG A 287 -3.10 7.74 5.12
CA ARG A 287 -2.00 7.47 4.16
C ARG A 287 -1.83 5.98 3.89
N PHE A 288 -1.99 5.15 4.93
CA PHE A 288 -1.98 3.69 4.78
C PHE A 288 -2.98 3.23 3.71
N TRP A 289 -4.21 3.74 3.76
CA TRP A 289 -5.26 3.38 2.80
C TRP A 289 -4.98 3.92 1.40
N LEU A 290 -4.39 5.11 1.29
CA LEU A 290 -3.98 5.69 0.01
C LEU A 290 -2.94 4.80 -0.66
N ASN A 291 -1.85 4.49 0.04
CA ASN A 291 -0.74 3.71 -0.50
C ASN A 291 -1.11 2.25 -0.74
N TYR A 292 -2.00 1.69 0.09
CA TYR A 292 -2.55 0.36 -0.12
C TYR A 292 -3.43 0.33 -1.38
N ALA A 293 -4.38 1.26 -1.52
CA ALA A 293 -5.27 1.31 -2.69
C ALA A 293 -4.50 1.56 -3.99
N ALA A 294 -3.55 2.50 -3.98
CA ALA A 294 -2.73 2.84 -5.14
C ALA A 294 -1.99 1.63 -5.72
N ARG A 295 -1.60 0.67 -4.87
CA ARG A 295 -0.87 -0.54 -5.28
C ARG A 295 -1.78 -1.72 -5.60
N LYS A 296 -3.08 -1.68 -5.30
CA LYS A 296 -3.97 -2.86 -5.43
C LYS A 296 -5.24 -2.56 -6.21
N SER A 297 -5.21 -2.85 -7.51
CA SER A 297 -6.32 -2.48 -8.40
C SER A 297 -7.67 -3.17 -8.06
N TRP A 298 -7.64 -4.41 -7.57
CA TRP A 298 -8.85 -5.15 -7.17
C TRP A 298 -9.48 -4.64 -5.86
N ALA A 299 -8.68 -4.15 -4.92
CA ALA A 299 -9.16 -3.60 -3.65
C ALA A 299 -9.49 -2.10 -3.73
N PHE A 300 -9.05 -1.44 -4.81
CA PHE A 300 -9.13 0.01 -4.99
C PHE A 300 -10.52 0.56 -4.72
N ASP A 301 -11.56 0.00 -5.33
CA ASP A 301 -12.92 0.53 -5.25
C ASP A 301 -13.47 0.55 -3.82
N SER A 302 -13.34 -0.60 -3.15
CA SER A 302 -13.84 -0.79 -1.80
C SER A 302 -13.09 0.11 -0.80
N ILE A 303 -11.79 0.29 -0.98
CA ILE A 303 -10.97 1.14 -0.10
C ILE A 303 -11.18 2.62 -0.39
N TYR A 304 -11.24 2.99 -1.67
CA TYR A 304 -11.43 4.38 -2.08
C TYR A 304 -12.71 4.96 -1.50
N TRP A 305 -13.85 4.29 -1.76
CA TRP A 305 -15.15 4.79 -1.32
C TRP A 305 -15.32 4.75 0.20
N LYS A 306 -14.69 3.79 0.87
CA LYS A 306 -14.84 3.58 2.32
C LYS A 306 -13.91 4.45 3.15
N TYR A 307 -12.66 4.63 2.71
CA TYR A 307 -11.62 5.22 3.54
C TYR A 307 -10.99 6.49 2.96
N LEU A 308 -11.13 6.78 1.66
CA LEU A 308 -10.43 7.91 1.01
C LEU A 308 -11.36 9.03 0.54
N ASP A 309 -12.49 8.70 -0.10
CA ASP A 309 -13.38 9.66 -0.77
C ASP A 309 -13.75 10.87 0.11
N GLU A 310 -14.26 10.65 1.33
CA GLU A 310 -14.65 11.74 2.23
C GLU A 310 -13.46 12.46 2.86
N ARG A 311 -12.28 11.82 2.95
CA ARG A 311 -11.06 12.50 3.41
C ARG A 311 -10.59 13.49 2.36
N PHE A 312 -10.72 13.14 1.09
CA PHE A 312 -10.37 14.01 -0.03
C PHE A 312 -11.41 15.12 -0.20
N PHE A 313 -12.70 14.76 -0.33
CA PHE A 313 -13.74 15.65 -0.85
C PHE A 313 -14.84 16.01 0.15
N GLY A 314 -14.73 15.56 1.41
CA GLY A 314 -15.70 15.86 2.46
C GLY A 314 -16.95 15.01 2.39
N ASN A 315 -17.89 15.26 3.30
CA ASN A 315 -19.09 14.44 3.45
C ASN A 315 -19.85 14.27 2.12
N ARG A 316 -20.19 13.03 1.76
CA ARG A 316 -20.91 12.70 0.51
C ARG A 316 -22.43 12.71 0.63
N GLY A 317 -22.96 13.00 1.81
CA GLY A 317 -24.36 12.86 2.16
C GLY A 317 -24.81 11.40 2.24
N SER A 318 -26.11 11.19 2.41
CA SER A 318 -26.71 9.86 2.47
C SER A 318 -27.00 9.33 1.07
N VAL A 319 -25.97 8.83 0.40
CA VAL A 319 -26.06 8.19 -0.92
C VAL A 319 -25.94 6.68 -0.77
N GLN A 320 -26.74 5.94 -1.53
CA GLN A 320 -26.69 4.48 -1.55
C GLN A 320 -25.33 3.99 -2.07
N ASN A 321 -24.82 2.87 -1.55
CA ASN A 321 -23.48 2.37 -1.90
C ASN A 321 -23.29 2.13 -3.41
N HIS A 322 -24.34 1.76 -4.14
CA HIS A 322 -24.25 1.57 -5.59
C HIS A 322 -24.23 2.89 -6.37
N GLU A 323 -24.59 4.04 -5.78
CA GLU A 323 -24.72 5.32 -6.48
C GLU A 323 -23.75 6.41 -5.99
N LEU A 324 -22.70 6.04 -5.25
CA LEU A 324 -21.73 6.97 -4.65
C LEU A 324 -21.14 7.96 -5.67
N TRP A 325 -20.97 7.53 -6.92
CA TRP A 325 -20.52 8.34 -8.05
C TRP A 325 -21.33 9.63 -8.24
N LYS A 326 -22.63 9.64 -7.92
CA LYS A 326 -23.51 10.81 -8.07
C LYS A 326 -23.06 11.97 -7.19
N ALA A 327 -22.53 11.69 -6.00
CA ALA A 327 -22.04 12.71 -5.07
C ALA A 327 -20.80 13.45 -5.58
N ARG A 328 -20.08 12.87 -6.55
CA ARG A 328 -18.80 13.39 -7.05
C ARG A 328 -18.81 13.79 -8.52
N LEU A 329 -19.92 13.61 -9.23
CA LEU A 329 -20.02 13.92 -10.66
C LEU A 329 -19.71 15.39 -10.99
N GLY A 330 -19.98 16.30 -10.06
CA GLY A 330 -19.68 17.73 -10.19
C GLY A 330 -18.18 18.05 -10.20
N LEU A 331 -17.33 17.13 -9.73
CA LEU A 331 -15.87 17.29 -9.68
C LEU A 331 -15.17 16.91 -10.99
N LEU A 332 -15.86 16.23 -11.90
CA LEU A 332 -15.34 15.82 -13.20
C LEU A 332 -15.55 16.93 -14.23
N THR A 333 -14.59 17.08 -15.14
CA THR A 333 -14.73 17.92 -16.34
C THR A 333 -15.77 17.35 -17.31
N ASP A 334 -16.26 18.18 -18.23
CA ASP A 334 -17.23 17.73 -19.26
C ASP A 334 -16.67 16.57 -20.10
N ASN A 335 -15.39 16.62 -20.46
CA ASN A 335 -14.73 15.56 -21.21
C ASN A 335 -14.65 14.25 -20.41
N GLU A 336 -14.30 14.32 -19.13
CA GLU A 336 -14.26 13.13 -18.26
C GLU A 336 -15.66 12.54 -18.07
N ARG A 337 -16.70 13.37 -17.94
CA ARG A 337 -18.09 12.91 -17.88
C ARG A 337 -18.52 12.24 -19.18
N ALA A 338 -18.18 12.82 -20.33
CA ALA A 338 -18.49 12.26 -21.63
C ALA A 338 -17.80 10.91 -21.88
N ALA A 339 -16.55 10.74 -21.41
CA ALA A 339 -15.80 9.50 -21.60
C ALA A 339 -16.31 8.32 -20.73
N MET A 340 -17.19 8.58 -19.75
CA MET A 340 -17.83 7.54 -18.94
C MET A 340 -18.86 6.74 -19.75
N GLY A 341 -19.60 7.38 -20.66
CA GLY A 341 -20.71 6.77 -21.39
C GLY A 341 -20.31 5.52 -22.19
N PRO A 342 -19.22 5.54 -22.99
CA PRO A 342 -18.80 4.39 -23.79
C PRO A 342 -18.37 3.16 -23.00
N LEU A 343 -18.04 3.28 -21.71
CA LEU A 343 -17.61 2.17 -20.85
C LEU A 343 -18.75 1.21 -20.51
N TRP A 344 -19.99 1.68 -20.63
CA TRP A 344 -21.17 0.86 -20.49
C TRP A 344 -21.95 0.87 -21.80
N ARG A 345 -21.99 -0.27 -22.49
CA ARG A 345 -23.01 -0.55 -23.51
C ARG A 345 -23.78 -1.76 -23.03
N GLU A 346 -25.10 -1.63 -22.89
CA GLU A 346 -25.97 -2.80 -22.81
C GLU A 346 -25.66 -3.68 -24.04
N ARG A 347 -25.23 -4.91 -23.78
CA ARG A 347 -25.06 -5.93 -24.81
C ARG A 347 -26.24 -6.88 -24.78
#